data_AF-A0A434EQ33-F1
#
_entry.id   AF-A0A434EQ33-F1
#
_cell.length_a   1.000
_cell.length_b   1.000
_cell.length_c   1.000
_cell.angle_alpha   90.00
_cell.angle_beta   90.00
_cell.angle_gamma   90.00
#
_symmetry.space_group_name_H-M   'P 1'
#
loop_
_entity.id
_entity.type
_entity.pdbx_description
1 polymer ?
#
loop_
_entity_poly.entity_id
_entity_poly.type
_entity_poly.pdbx_seq_one_letter_code
_entity_poly.pdbx_strand_id
1 'polypeptide(L)'
;MLKPLLDPHFADVAPTSSVLTGYDEDHMLTYIRLLDASADGADWREVAHTVLRIDPNQEPERAFRAWATHLARARWITRNETSR
;
A
#
# COMPACT_ATOMS: atom_id res chain seq x y z
N MET A 1 11.42 17.21 13.32
CA MET A 1 10.68 17.57 12.09
C MET A 1 10.64 16.32 11.23
N LEU A 2 9.55 15.54 11.30
CA LEU A 2 9.38 14.39 10.41
C LEU A 2 9.14 14.94 9.00
N LYS A 3 10.11 14.75 8.12
CA LYS A 3 9.95 14.95 6.68
C LYS A 3 8.68 14.18 6.27
N PRO A 4 7.75 14.74 5.48
CA PRO A 4 6.70 13.90 4.94
C PRO A 4 7.42 12.84 4.10
N LEU A 5 7.39 11.59 4.55
CA LEU A 5 7.75 10.42 3.74
C LEU A 5 6.64 10.22 2.71
N LEU A 6 6.45 11.24 1.86
CA LEU A 6 5.72 11.13 0.62
C LEU A 6 6.81 10.99 -0.42
N ASP A 7 7.33 9.77 -0.52
CA ASP A 7 8.27 9.43 -1.57
C ASP A 7 7.53 9.57 -2.90
N PRO A 8 7.97 10.47 -3.81
CA PRO A 8 7.23 10.77 -5.04
C PRO A 8 7.15 9.59 -6.02
N HIS A 9 7.71 8.41 -5.69
CA HIS A 9 7.61 7.19 -6.47
C HIS A 9 7.19 6.00 -5.60
N PHE A 10 5.95 6.00 -5.11
CA PHE A 10 5.34 4.75 -4.65
C PHE A 10 5.34 3.76 -5.81
N ALA A 11 5.82 2.54 -5.58
CA ALA A 11 5.97 1.56 -6.64
C ALA A 11 4.60 1.21 -7.24
N ASP A 12 4.55 0.97 -8.55
CA ASP A 12 3.31 0.54 -9.20
C ASP A 12 2.87 -0.86 -8.75
N VAL A 13 3.81 -1.65 -8.22
CA VAL A 13 3.59 -3.02 -7.75
C VAL A 13 4.39 -3.27 -6.47
N ALA A 14 3.74 -3.92 -5.49
CA ALA A 14 4.39 -4.29 -4.24
C ALA A 14 5.45 -5.40 -4.44
N PRO A 15 6.46 -5.48 -3.56
CA PRO A 15 7.39 -6.60 -3.54
C PRO A 15 6.67 -7.96 -3.36
N THR A 16 7.20 -9.00 -4.00
CA THR A 16 6.67 -10.37 -3.94
C THR A 16 7.61 -11.35 -3.20
N SER A 17 8.64 -10.82 -2.53
CA SER A 17 9.61 -11.61 -1.75
C SER A 17 8.94 -12.44 -0.65
N SER A 18 9.48 -13.61 -0.32
CA SER A 18 8.99 -14.45 0.79
C SER A 18 9.37 -13.93 2.18
N VAL A 19 10.17 -12.85 2.25
CA VAL A 19 10.56 -12.16 3.48
C VAL A 19 10.20 -10.68 3.39
N LEU A 20 10.18 -9.99 4.53
CA LEU A 20 10.12 -8.53 4.57
C LEU A 20 11.35 -7.94 3.86
N THR A 21 11.11 -6.93 3.05
CA THR A 21 12.12 -6.16 2.32
C THR A 21 12.25 -4.78 2.95
N GLY A 22 13.35 -4.06 2.71
CA GLY A 22 13.48 -2.66 3.16
C GLY A 22 12.35 -1.77 2.63
N TYR A 23 11.82 -2.07 1.43
CA TYR A 23 10.64 -1.39 0.91
C TYR A 23 9.41 -1.58 1.80
N ASP A 24 9.19 -2.80 2.31
CA ASP A 24 8.07 -3.08 3.22
C ASP A 24 8.24 -2.32 4.54
N GLU A 25 9.46 -2.24 5.06
CA GLU A 25 9.78 -1.52 6.30
C GLU A 25 9.55 -0.01 6.13
N ASP A 26 10.01 0.58 5.03
CA ASP A 26 9.84 2.00 4.73
C ASP A 26 8.37 2.40 4.51
N HIS A 27 7.53 1.46 4.07
CA HIS A 27 6.12 1.70 3.73
C HIS A 27 5.12 1.12 4.73
N MET A 28 5.56 0.74 5.94
CA MET A 28 4.71 0.12 6.96
C MET A 28 3.47 0.96 7.30
N LEU A 29 3.62 2.28 7.43
CA LEU A 29 2.49 3.18 7.70
C LEU A 29 1.47 3.19 6.55
N THR A 30 1.93 3.09 5.31
CA THR A 30 1.05 2.99 4.14
C THR A 30 0.27 1.67 4.17
N TYR A 31 0.92 0.56 4.53
CA TYR A 31 0.25 -0.73 4.68
C TYR A 31 -0.83 -0.73 5.76
N ILE A 32 -0.56 -0.12 6.92
CA ILE A 32 -1.58 0.04 7.98
C ILE A 32 -2.80 0.81 7.44
N ARG A 33 -2.58 1.94 6.76
CA ARG A 33 -3.67 2.73 6.17
C ARG A 33 -4.47 1.98 5.10
N LEU A 34 -3.81 1.15 4.29
CA LEU A 34 -4.49 0.30 3.31
C LEU A 34 -5.36 -0.76 3.99
N LEU A 35 -4.88 -1.35 5.09
CA LEU A 35 -5.62 -2.34 5.85
C LEU A 35 -6.84 -1.72 6.55
N ASP A 36 -6.67 -0.57 7.20
CA ASP A 36 -7.76 0.16 7.87
C ASP A 36 -8.85 0.55 6.86
N ALA A 37 -8.47 1.18 5.74
CA ALA A 37 -9.42 1.55 4.70
C ALA A 37 -10.13 0.32 4.09
N SER A 38 -9.44 -0.81 3.97
CA SER A 38 -10.06 -2.06 3.52
C SER A 38 -11.02 -2.64 4.56
N ALA A 39 -10.77 -2.46 5.86
CA ALA A 39 -11.65 -2.92 6.93
C ALA A 39 -12.93 -2.07 6.99
N ASP A 40 -12.80 -0.77 6.71
CA ASP A 40 -13.92 0.19 6.63
C ASP A 40 -14.72 0.08 5.31
N GLY A 41 -14.28 -0.77 4.37
CA GLY A 41 -14.96 -0.97 3.09
C GLY A 41 -14.84 0.20 2.12
N ALA A 42 -13.78 1.02 2.25
CA ALA A 42 -13.56 2.18 1.38
C ALA A 42 -13.37 1.79 -0.10
N ASP A 43 -13.78 2.68 -1.02
CA ASP A 43 -13.56 2.50 -2.46
C ASP A 43 -12.05 2.59 -2.75
N TRP A 44 -11.55 1.63 -3.52
CA TRP A 44 -10.14 1.56 -3.90
C TRP A 44 -9.63 2.84 -4.59
N ARG A 45 -10.50 3.57 -5.31
CA ARG A 45 -10.15 4.83 -5.99
C ARG A 45 -9.84 5.94 -4.99
N GLU A 46 -10.65 6.05 -3.95
CA GLU A 46 -10.42 7.02 -2.88
C GLU A 46 -9.11 6.70 -2.15
N VAL A 47 -8.88 5.41 -1.86
CA VAL A 47 -7.65 4.95 -1.22
C VAL A 47 -6.42 5.20 -2.11
N ALA A 48 -6.50 4.88 -3.40
CA ALA A 48 -5.41 5.15 -4.34
C ALA A 48 -5.06 6.65 -4.41
N HIS A 49 -6.07 7.52 -4.44
CA HIS A 49 -5.87 8.96 -4.48
C HIS A 49 -5.33 9.53 -3.16
N THR A 50 -5.87 9.12 -2.02
CA THR A 50 -5.57 9.71 -0.71
C THR A 50 -4.34 9.09 -0.04
N VAL A 51 -4.21 7.77 -0.12
CA VAL A 51 -3.14 7.00 0.54
C VAL A 51 -1.95 6.83 -0.40
N LEU A 52 -2.18 6.38 -1.65
CA LEU A 52 -1.10 6.11 -2.61
C LEU A 52 -0.69 7.32 -3.44
N ARG A 53 -1.48 8.41 -3.39
CA ARG A 53 -1.26 9.64 -4.17
C ARG A 53 -1.23 9.40 -5.69
N ILE A 54 -1.99 8.42 -6.17
CA ILE A 54 -2.17 8.14 -7.60
C ILE A 54 -3.61 8.51 -7.98
N ASP A 55 -3.79 9.38 -8.96
CA ASP A 55 -5.13 9.79 -9.42
C ASP A 55 -5.75 8.67 -10.28
N PRO A 56 -6.80 7.98 -9.81
CA PRO A 56 -7.45 6.90 -10.55
C PRO A 56 -8.25 7.38 -11.77
N ASN A 57 -8.50 8.68 -11.92
CA ASN A 57 -9.17 9.24 -13.10
C ASN A 57 -8.16 9.52 -14.23
N GLN A 58 -6.91 9.86 -13.88
CA GLN A 58 -5.84 10.10 -14.85
C GLN A 58 -5.09 8.82 -15.20
N GLU A 59 -4.85 7.96 -14.21
CA GLU A 59 -4.04 6.73 -14.35
C GLU A 59 -4.74 5.50 -13.73
N PRO A 60 -5.93 5.10 -14.22
CA PRO A 60 -6.78 4.09 -13.58
C PRO A 60 -6.10 2.73 -13.40
N GLU A 61 -5.38 2.25 -14.41
CA GLU A 61 -4.72 0.94 -14.37
C GLU A 61 -3.58 0.91 -13.35
N ARG A 62 -2.78 1.97 -13.30
CA ARG A 62 -1.67 2.11 -12.36
C ARG A 62 -2.19 2.24 -10.93
N ALA A 63 -3.20 3.08 -10.71
CA ALA A 63 -3.86 3.26 -9.41
C ALA A 63 -4.42 1.93 -8.88
N PHE A 64 -5.16 1.20 -9.72
CA PHE A 64 -5.74 -0.08 -9.33
C PHE A 64 -4.67 -1.14 -9.01
N ARG A 65 -3.63 -1.24 -9.85
CA ARG A 65 -2.54 -2.20 -9.67
C ARG A 65 -1.75 -1.93 -8.39
N ALA A 66 -1.43 -0.67 -8.13
CA ALA A 66 -0.74 -0.27 -6.91
C ALA A 66 -1.60 -0.60 -5.68
N TRP A 67 -2.89 -0.22 -5.67
CA TRP A 67 -3.81 -0.56 -4.58
C TRP A 67 -3.89 -2.07 -4.33
N ALA A 68 -4.17 -2.86 -5.37
CA ALA A 68 -4.42 -4.27 -5.23
C ALA A 68 -3.18 -5.03 -4.71
N THR A 69 -2.00 -4.75 -5.28
CA THR A 69 -0.78 -5.47 -4.94
C THR A 69 -0.25 -5.10 -3.56
N HIS A 70 -0.33 -3.82 -3.16
CA HIS A 70 0.12 -3.37 -1.84
C HIS A 70 -0.86 -3.79 -0.73
N LEU A 71 -2.16 -3.79 -0.99
CA LEU A 71 -3.13 -4.35 -0.04
C LEU A 71 -2.91 -5.86 0.15
N ALA A 72 -2.65 -6.60 -0.93
CA ALA A 72 -2.32 -8.02 -0.85
C ALA A 72 -1.03 -8.25 -0.06
N ARG A 73 -0.01 -7.41 -0.27
CA ARG A 73 1.25 -7.46 0.48
C ARG A 73 1.05 -7.18 1.96
N ALA A 74 0.32 -6.12 2.32
CA ALA A 74 -0.03 -5.79 3.70
C ALA A 74 -0.77 -6.94 4.43
N ARG A 75 -1.72 -7.59 3.73
CA ARG A 75 -2.43 -8.79 4.24
C ARG A 75 -1.51 -10.01 4.38
N TRP A 76 -0.49 -10.13 3.54
CA TRP A 76 0.50 -11.19 3.69
C TRP A 76 1.36 -10.94 4.93
N ILE A 77 1.85 -9.72 5.16
CA ILE A 77 2.68 -9.39 6.33
C ILE A 77 1.95 -9.73 7.63
N THR A 78 0.71 -9.25 7.79
CA THR A 78 -0.10 -9.49 9.01
C THR A 78 -0.38 -10.98 9.27
N ARG A 79 -0.60 -11.77 8.22
CA ARG A 79 -0.80 -13.23 8.37
C ARG A 79 0.47 -13.97 8.73
N ASN A 80 1.63 -13.54 8.24
CA ASN A 80 2.91 -14.19 8.55
C ASN A 80 3.49 -13.75 9.89
N GLU A 81 3.22 -12.53 10.35
CA GLU A 81 3.65 -12.05 11.66
C GLU A 81 2.90 -12.77 12.80
N THR A 82 1.64 -13.19 12.58
CA THR A 82 0.87 -13.98 13.55
C THR A 82 1.40 -15.41 13.71
N SER A 83 2.30 -15.87 12.83
CA SER A 83 2.87 -17.22 12.86
C SER A 83 4.26 -17.29 13.53
N ARG A 84 4.66 -16.27 14.30
CA ARG A 84 5.95 -16.22 14.99
C ARG A 84 5.83 -16.20 16.51
#